data_AF-A0AAJ1PHQ4-F1
#
_entry.id   AF-A0AAJ1PHQ4-F1
#
_cell.length_a   1.000
_cell.length_b   1.000
_cell.length_c   1.000
_cell.angle_alpha   90.00
_cell.angle_beta   90.00
_cell.angle_gamma   90.00
#
_symmetry.space_group_name_H-M   'P 1'
#
loop_
_entity.id
_entity.type
_entity.pdbx_description
1 polymer ?
#
loop_
_entity_poly.entity_id
_entity_poly.type
_entity_poly.pdbx_seq_one_letter_code
_entity_poly.pdbx_strand_id
1 'polypeptide(L)'
;MNIIKGTNFWRLLSIILGFIIFLGLYYFFIVYPKDTEQARIRFSEEVMASFFWMDLSDEVEINSIILKEGLALNQINDEIYINDLNGLSSFYVWNGEHKEMKDVLNKYSEYSYFGNKGIRGLCLKLMFVQQYNQKIQQKNYSSPRLLASKNINKRNLETISPWLNDMKAFDEFYKAKHMIPNCKI
;
A
#
# COMPACT_ATOMS: atom_id res chain seq x y z
N MET A 1 9.64 -43.45 60.41
CA MET A 1 9.09 -42.13 60.06
C MET A 1 9.64 -41.75 58.69
N ASN A 2 8.86 -41.95 57.61
CA ASN A 2 9.36 -41.84 56.23
C ASN A 2 9.33 -40.38 55.75
N ILE A 3 10.47 -39.71 55.83
CA ILE A 3 10.69 -38.38 55.26
C ILE A 3 11.04 -38.55 53.77
N ILE A 4 10.05 -38.84 52.93
CA ILE A 4 10.21 -38.81 51.46
C ILE A 4 8.93 -38.27 50.81
N LYS A 5 8.61 -36.98 50.99
CA LYS A 5 7.59 -36.28 50.16
C LYS A 5 7.87 -34.78 49.91
N GLY A 6 8.84 -34.16 50.61
CA GLY A 6 9.12 -32.71 50.45
C GLY A 6 10.06 -32.37 49.28
N THR A 7 11.10 -33.17 49.03
CA THR A 7 12.18 -32.83 48.09
C THR A 7 11.76 -32.84 46.61
N ASN A 8 10.84 -33.73 46.22
CA ASN A 8 10.35 -33.79 44.83
C ASN A 8 9.41 -32.64 44.48
N PHE A 9 8.60 -32.16 45.44
CA PHE A 9 7.74 -31.00 45.22
C PHE A 9 8.56 -29.73 45.01
N TRP A 10 9.54 -29.46 45.88
CA TRP A 10 10.41 -28.28 45.74
C TRP A 10 11.27 -28.33 44.48
N ARG A 11 11.70 -29.51 44.04
CA ARG A 11 12.39 -29.69 42.75
C ARG A 11 11.47 -29.40 41.56
N LEU A 12 10.25 -29.93 41.57
CA LEU A 12 9.27 -29.67 40.50
C LEU A 12 8.90 -28.19 40.44
N LEU A 13 8.67 -27.56 41.60
CA LEU A 13 8.37 -26.13 41.70
C LEU A 13 9.52 -25.28 41.14
N SER A 14 10.77 -25.61 41.46
CA SER A 14 11.94 -24.92 40.93
C SER A 14 12.07 -25.05 39.41
N ILE A 15 11.80 -26.24 38.86
CA ILE A 15 11.78 -26.46 37.40
C ILE A 15 10.68 -25.63 36.73
N ILE A 16 9.47 -25.63 37.28
CA ILE A 16 8.36 -24.81 36.76
C ILE A 16 8.71 -23.32 36.83
N LEU A 17 9.28 -22.86 37.94
CA LEU A 17 9.68 -21.46 38.10
C LEU A 17 10.74 -21.06 37.09
N GLY A 18 11.76 -21.92 36.89
CA GLY A 18 12.78 -21.72 35.87
C GLY A 18 12.20 -21.67 34.46
N PHE A 19 11.21 -22.50 34.17
CA PHE A 19 10.51 -22.49 32.88
C PHE A 19 9.70 -21.20 32.66
N ILE A 20 8.99 -20.72 33.69
CA ILE A 20 8.25 -19.45 33.62
C ILE A 20 9.21 -18.27 33.42
N ILE A 21 10.32 -18.23 34.15
CA ILE A 21 11.35 -17.20 33.98
C ILE A 21 11.93 -17.25 32.57
N PHE A 22 12.27 -18.44 32.08
CA PHE A 22 12.79 -18.60 30.73
C PHE A 22 11.80 -18.14 29.65
N LEU A 23 10.51 -18.49 29.78
CA LEU A 23 9.45 -18.01 28.90
C LEU A 23 9.28 -16.48 28.98
N GLY A 24 9.35 -15.90 30.18
CA GLY A 24 9.28 -14.45 30.39
C GLY A 24 10.46 -13.71 29.75
N LEU A 25 11.68 -14.23 29.90
CA LEU A 25 12.88 -13.69 29.27
C LEU A 25 12.81 -13.83 27.74
N TYR A 26 12.40 -14.99 27.24
CA TYR A 26 12.18 -15.20 25.81
C TYR A 26 11.16 -14.20 25.25
N TYR A 27 10.03 -14.01 25.94
CA TYR A 27 9.04 -13.03 25.53
C TYR A 27 9.62 -11.61 25.53
N PHE A 28 10.30 -11.20 26.60
CA PHE A 28 10.81 -9.83 26.74
C PHE A 28 11.97 -9.50 25.78
N PHE A 29 12.88 -10.45 25.55
CA PHE A 29 14.07 -10.22 24.73
C PHE A 29 13.89 -10.55 23.25
N ILE A 30 12.96 -11.44 22.89
CA ILE A 30 12.79 -11.91 21.50
C ILE A 30 11.45 -11.47 20.92
N VAL A 31 10.35 -11.74 21.62
CA VAL A 31 8.98 -11.51 21.07
C VAL A 31 8.60 -10.03 21.15
N TYR A 32 8.70 -9.42 22.33
CA TYR A 32 8.31 -8.03 22.57
C TYR A 32 9.03 -7.02 21.66
N PRO A 33 10.36 -7.09 21.44
CA PRO A 33 11.04 -6.16 20.54
C PRO A 33 10.57 -6.32 19.09
N LYS A 34 10.35 -7.57 18.65
CA LYS A 34 9.86 -7.86 17.30
C LYS A 34 8.45 -7.33 17.07
N ASP A 35 7.55 -7.53 18.02
CA ASP A 35 6.17 -7.04 17.93
C ASP A 35 6.13 -5.51 17.93
N THR A 36 6.98 -4.86 18.73
CA THR A 36 7.08 -3.38 18.75
C THR A 36 7.73 -2.82 17.49
N GLU A 37 8.67 -3.50 16.85
CA GLU A 37 9.20 -3.11 15.54
C GLU A 37 8.14 -3.23 14.45
N GLN A 38 7.42 -4.34 14.40
CA GLN A 38 6.32 -4.52 13.44
C GLN A 38 5.21 -3.49 13.63
N ALA A 39 4.84 -3.18 14.88
CA ALA A 39 3.88 -2.13 15.18
C ALA A 39 4.36 -0.74 14.72
N ARG A 40 5.64 -0.41 14.92
CA ARG A 40 6.24 0.86 14.45
C ARG A 40 6.28 0.96 12.94
N ILE A 41 6.59 -0.14 12.25
CA ILE A 41 6.56 -0.19 10.78
C ILE A 41 5.15 0.03 10.28
N ARG A 42 4.15 -0.71 10.79
CA ARG A 42 2.74 -0.54 10.39
C ARG A 42 2.24 0.88 10.62
N PHE A 43 2.56 1.48 11.76
CA PHE A 43 2.22 2.87 12.02
C PHE A 43 2.84 3.81 10.98
N SER A 44 4.11 3.60 10.65
CA SER A 44 4.80 4.40 9.63
C SER A 44 4.17 4.21 8.25
N GLU A 45 3.80 2.99 7.88
CA GLU A 45 3.09 2.67 6.63
C GLU A 45 1.72 3.35 6.57
N GLU A 46 0.97 3.40 7.68
CA GLU A 46 -0.32 4.11 7.76
C GLU A 46 -0.16 5.63 7.64
N VAL A 47 0.90 6.19 8.25
CA VAL A 47 1.24 7.61 8.10
C VAL A 47 1.60 7.92 6.64
N MET A 48 2.44 7.10 6.00
CA MET A 48 2.82 7.28 4.59
C MET A 48 1.62 7.12 3.65
N ALA A 49 0.75 6.14 3.90
CA ALA A 49 -0.50 5.97 3.18
C ALA A 49 -1.40 7.20 3.32
N SER A 50 -1.48 7.78 4.52
CA SER A 50 -2.26 9.00 4.79
C SER A 50 -1.75 10.19 3.98
N PHE A 51 -0.43 10.40 3.91
CA PHE A 51 0.16 11.43 3.05
C PHE A 51 -0.13 11.17 1.58
N PHE A 52 0.01 9.93 1.13
CA PHE A 52 -0.31 9.56 -0.25
C PHE A 52 -1.76 9.91 -0.63
N TRP A 53 -2.73 9.65 0.26
CA TRP A 53 -4.12 10.04 0.03
C TRP A 53 -4.35 11.55 -0.02
N MET A 54 -3.60 12.32 0.76
CA MET A 54 -3.63 13.78 0.68
C MET A 54 -3.14 14.26 -0.69
N ASP A 55 -1.99 13.76 -1.14
CA ASP A 55 -1.42 14.10 -2.45
C ASP A 55 -2.41 13.75 -3.57
N LEU A 56 -3.04 12.58 -3.50
CA LEU A 56 -4.07 12.18 -4.47
C LEU A 56 -5.24 13.17 -4.52
N SER A 57 -5.68 13.68 -3.37
CA SER A 57 -6.78 14.65 -3.27
C SER A 57 -6.39 16.02 -3.83
N ASP A 58 -5.16 16.46 -3.60
CA ASP A 58 -4.66 17.76 -4.03
C ASP A 58 -4.35 17.77 -5.54
N GLU A 59 -3.87 16.66 -6.09
CA GLU A 59 -3.51 16.52 -7.51
C GLU A 59 -4.69 16.20 -8.44
N VAL A 60 -5.93 16.07 -7.94
CA VAL A 60 -7.10 15.66 -8.75
C VAL A 60 -7.28 16.52 -10.00
N GLU A 61 -7.21 17.84 -9.86
CA GLU A 61 -7.43 18.76 -10.98
C GLU A 61 -6.33 18.65 -12.03
N ILE A 62 -5.07 18.61 -11.59
CA ILE A 62 -3.91 18.47 -12.46
C ILE A 62 -3.95 17.14 -13.21
N ASN A 63 -4.21 16.03 -12.51
CA ASN A 63 -4.31 14.71 -13.14
C ASN A 63 -5.45 14.63 -14.14
N SER A 64 -6.58 15.30 -13.87
CA SER A 64 -7.69 15.40 -14.82
C SER A 64 -7.31 16.18 -16.08
N ILE A 65 -6.59 17.30 -15.94
CA ILE A 65 -6.12 18.11 -17.08
C ILE A 65 -5.14 17.30 -17.95
N ILE A 66 -4.14 16.65 -17.34
CA ILE A 66 -3.14 15.84 -18.05
C ILE A 66 -3.82 14.76 -18.89
N LEU A 67 -4.81 14.07 -18.31
CA LEU A 67 -5.59 13.05 -19.00
C LEU A 67 -6.44 13.62 -20.16
N LYS A 68 -6.96 14.86 -20.05
CA LYS A 68 -7.70 15.55 -21.12
C LYS A 68 -6.84 15.93 -22.31
N GLU A 69 -5.62 16.36 -22.05
CA GLU A 69 -4.70 16.88 -23.08
C GLU A 69 -4.05 15.76 -23.92
N GLY A 70 -4.41 14.49 -23.70
CA GLY A 70 -4.07 13.39 -24.61
C GLY A 70 -2.70 12.74 -24.39
N LEU A 71 -2.10 12.91 -23.21
CA LEU A 71 -0.91 12.17 -22.74
C LEU A 71 0.25 12.15 -23.75
N ALA A 72 0.75 13.30 -24.17
CA ALA A 72 1.84 13.39 -25.14
C ALA A 72 3.09 12.60 -24.68
N LEU A 73 3.77 11.91 -25.61
CA LEU A 73 5.01 11.19 -25.31
C LEU A 73 6.17 12.20 -25.21
N ASN A 74 6.56 12.55 -23.99
CA ASN A 74 7.58 13.57 -23.74
C ASN A 74 8.25 13.37 -22.37
N GLN A 75 9.31 14.12 -22.12
CA GLN A 75 10.10 13.99 -20.89
C GLN A 75 9.31 14.30 -19.61
N ILE A 76 8.31 15.19 -19.68
CA ILE A 76 7.49 15.58 -18.53
C ILE A 76 6.58 14.42 -18.13
N ASN A 77 5.84 13.85 -19.09
CA ASN A 77 4.95 12.72 -18.82
C ASN A 77 5.74 11.44 -18.48
N ASP A 78 6.96 11.28 -19.00
CA ASP A 78 7.86 10.21 -18.56
C ASP A 78 8.21 10.33 -17.07
N GLU A 79 8.46 11.54 -16.58
CA GLU A 79 8.74 11.80 -15.17
C GLU A 79 7.54 11.49 -14.28
N ILE A 80 6.37 12.03 -14.66
CA ILE A 80 5.11 11.80 -13.94
C ILE A 80 4.82 10.29 -13.90
N TYR A 81 4.99 9.58 -15.02
CA TYR A 81 4.81 8.13 -15.09
C TYR A 81 5.72 7.34 -14.16
N ILE A 82 7.00 7.70 -14.11
CA ILE A 82 7.96 7.04 -13.21
C ILE A 82 7.59 7.31 -11.75
N ASN A 83 7.27 8.56 -11.41
CA ASN A 83 6.90 8.96 -10.05
C ASN A 83 5.61 8.29 -9.60
N ASP A 84 4.59 8.26 -10.46
CA ASP A 84 3.31 7.63 -10.17
C ASP A 84 3.45 6.12 -10.01
N LEU A 85 4.25 5.46 -10.85
CA LEU A 85 4.56 4.04 -10.67
C LEU A 85 5.24 3.75 -9.33
N ASN A 86 6.22 4.57 -8.94
CA ASN A 86 6.91 4.41 -7.65
C ASN A 86 5.96 4.62 -6.47
N GLY A 87 5.15 5.67 -6.53
CA GLY A 87 4.18 6.01 -5.49
C GLY A 87 3.11 4.93 -5.35
N LEU A 88 2.48 4.52 -6.46
CA LEU A 88 1.46 3.46 -6.46
C LEU A 88 2.02 2.11 -6.01
N SER A 89 3.24 1.76 -6.44
CA SER A 89 3.91 0.52 -6.01
C SER A 89 4.16 0.50 -4.50
N SER A 90 4.67 1.63 -3.95
CA SER A 90 4.89 1.76 -2.51
C SER A 90 3.57 1.71 -1.74
N PHE A 91 2.56 2.45 -2.21
CA PHE A 91 1.23 2.45 -1.61
C PHE A 91 0.58 1.06 -1.64
N TYR A 92 0.74 0.30 -2.72
CA TYR A 92 0.28 -1.09 -2.80
C TYR A 92 0.91 -1.98 -1.72
N VAL A 93 2.22 -1.82 -1.48
CA VAL A 93 2.94 -2.59 -0.45
C VAL A 93 2.48 -2.20 0.97
N TRP A 94 2.32 -0.91 1.25
CA TRP A 94 1.88 -0.40 2.57
C TRP A 94 0.48 -0.86 2.96
N ASN A 95 -0.37 -1.23 1.99
CA ASN A 95 -1.71 -1.72 2.28
C ASN A 95 -1.74 -3.17 2.83
N GLY A 96 -0.59 -3.86 2.87
CA GLY A 96 -0.44 -5.12 3.62
C GLY A 96 -1.43 -6.20 3.19
N GLU A 97 -2.40 -6.51 4.06
CA GLU A 97 -3.47 -7.49 3.82
C GLU A 97 -4.58 -6.96 2.90
N HIS A 98 -4.76 -5.64 2.80
CA HIS A 98 -5.80 -4.99 1.99
C HIS A 98 -5.31 -4.74 0.57
N LYS A 99 -4.93 -5.77 -0.17
CA LYS A 99 -4.44 -5.62 -1.55
C LYS A 99 -5.53 -5.56 -2.59
N GLU A 100 -6.74 -6.02 -2.29
CA GLU A 100 -7.86 -5.91 -3.22
C GLU A 100 -8.33 -4.44 -3.29
N MET A 101 -8.59 -3.94 -4.49
CA MET A 101 -8.97 -2.53 -4.69
C MET A 101 -10.17 -2.15 -3.82
N LYS A 102 -11.21 -2.99 -3.79
CA LYS A 102 -12.41 -2.76 -2.97
C LYS A 102 -12.09 -2.55 -1.47
N ASP A 103 -11.11 -3.26 -0.93
CA ASP A 103 -10.78 -3.22 0.49
C ASP A 103 -10.02 -1.93 0.80
N VAL A 104 -9.11 -1.53 -0.09
CA VAL A 104 -8.42 -0.23 -0.02
C VAL A 104 -9.43 0.92 -0.09
N LEU A 105 -10.32 0.89 -1.08
CA LEU A 105 -11.34 1.94 -1.24
C LEU A 105 -12.24 2.04 0.00
N ASN A 106 -12.69 0.91 0.53
CA ASN A 106 -13.51 0.90 1.74
C ASN A 106 -12.75 1.40 2.97
N LYS A 107 -11.52 0.91 3.20
CA LYS A 107 -10.68 1.31 4.34
C LYS A 107 -10.54 2.82 4.42
N TYR A 108 -10.21 3.48 3.30
CA TYR A 108 -9.94 4.91 3.32
C TYR A 108 -11.17 5.79 3.11
N SER A 109 -12.30 5.22 2.67
CA SER A 109 -13.56 5.95 2.50
C SER A 109 -14.17 6.47 3.80
N GLU A 110 -13.80 5.89 4.94
CA GLU A 110 -14.31 6.27 6.26
C GLU A 110 -13.68 7.57 6.79
N TYR A 111 -12.51 7.96 6.24
CA TYR A 111 -11.82 9.17 6.64
C TYR A 111 -12.33 10.36 5.82
N SER A 112 -12.92 11.34 6.51
CA SER A 112 -13.52 12.54 5.90
C SER A 112 -12.55 13.33 5.01
N TYR A 113 -11.26 13.33 5.35
CA TYR A 113 -10.20 14.04 4.61
C TYR A 113 -9.79 13.30 3.31
N PHE A 114 -9.86 11.97 3.28
CA PHE A 114 -9.45 11.14 2.14
C PHE A 114 -10.61 10.71 1.23
N GLY A 115 -11.80 11.27 1.43
CA GLY A 115 -13.07 10.86 0.79
C GLY A 115 -13.10 10.96 -0.74
N ASN A 116 -14.20 11.49 -1.30
CA ASN A 116 -14.43 11.45 -2.76
C ASN A 116 -13.27 11.96 -3.63
N LYS A 117 -12.52 12.97 -3.15
CA LYS A 117 -11.38 13.52 -3.90
C LYS A 117 -10.19 12.57 -3.93
N GLY A 118 -9.80 12.00 -2.81
CA GLY A 118 -8.69 11.03 -2.76
C GLY A 118 -8.98 9.81 -3.65
N ILE A 119 -10.19 9.25 -3.54
CA ILE A 119 -10.63 8.10 -4.35
C ILE A 119 -10.62 8.43 -5.84
N ARG A 120 -11.07 9.63 -6.20
CA ARG A 120 -10.97 10.12 -7.56
C ARG A 120 -9.52 10.27 -8.00
N GLY A 121 -8.66 10.84 -7.17
CA GLY A 121 -7.24 11.00 -7.42
C GLY A 121 -6.56 9.66 -7.70
N LEU A 122 -6.81 8.64 -6.87
CA LEU A 122 -6.28 7.29 -7.07
C LEU A 122 -6.71 6.73 -8.42
N CYS A 123 -7.99 6.89 -8.77
CA CYS A 123 -8.51 6.43 -10.04
C CYS A 123 -7.84 7.12 -11.24
N LEU A 124 -7.72 8.45 -11.20
CA LEU A 124 -7.08 9.23 -12.27
C LEU A 124 -5.59 8.86 -12.41
N LYS A 125 -4.87 8.69 -11.29
CA LYS A 125 -3.45 8.30 -11.30
C LYS A 125 -3.25 6.90 -11.90
N LEU A 126 -4.10 5.93 -11.55
CA LEU A 126 -4.09 4.60 -12.18
C LEU A 126 -4.42 4.64 -13.68
N MET A 127 -5.41 5.44 -14.07
CA MET A 127 -5.75 5.65 -15.49
C MET A 127 -4.59 6.25 -16.27
N PHE A 128 -3.90 7.25 -15.71
CA PHE A 128 -2.73 7.85 -16.31
C PHE A 128 -1.65 6.81 -16.57
N VAL A 129 -1.26 6.04 -15.55
CA VAL A 129 -0.27 4.97 -15.68
C VAL A 129 -0.68 3.94 -16.73
N GLN A 130 -1.94 3.51 -16.72
CA GLN A 130 -2.47 2.53 -17.67
C GLN A 130 -2.39 3.05 -19.11
N GLN A 131 -2.94 4.24 -19.37
CA GLN A 131 -3.02 4.83 -20.71
C GLN A 131 -1.63 5.22 -21.24
N TYR A 132 -0.77 5.79 -20.39
CA TYR A 132 0.58 6.18 -20.80
C TYR A 132 1.44 4.95 -21.12
N ASN A 133 1.40 3.91 -20.28
CA ASN A 133 2.10 2.65 -20.57
C ASN A 133 1.61 2.01 -21.88
N GLN A 134 0.29 1.99 -22.13
CA GLN A 134 -0.26 1.50 -23.40
C GLN A 134 0.29 2.32 -24.59
N LYS A 135 0.32 3.65 -24.47
CA LYS A 135 0.82 4.53 -25.52
C LYS A 135 2.31 4.33 -25.79
N ILE A 136 3.12 4.16 -24.74
CA ILE A 136 4.55 3.81 -24.85
C ILE A 136 4.70 2.52 -25.66
N GLN A 137 3.97 1.47 -25.31
CA GLN A 137 4.04 0.17 -25.97
C GLN A 137 3.60 0.23 -27.44
N GLN A 138 2.44 0.84 -27.70
CA GLN A 138 1.87 0.97 -29.05
C GLN A 138 2.78 1.76 -30.00
N LYS A 139 3.47 2.77 -29.49
CA LYS A 139 4.37 3.62 -30.29
C LYS A 139 5.82 3.14 -30.26
N ASN A 140 6.12 2.04 -29.55
CA ASN A 140 7.48 1.60 -29.25
C ASN A 140 8.37 2.76 -28.77
N TYR A 141 7.80 3.61 -27.93
CA TYR A 141 8.46 4.83 -27.46
C TYR A 141 9.52 4.48 -26.43
N SER A 142 10.63 5.21 -26.49
CA SER A 142 11.72 5.06 -25.56
C SER A 142 12.41 6.41 -25.39
N SER A 143 12.68 6.76 -24.14
CA SER A 143 13.46 7.94 -23.79
C SER A 143 14.62 7.51 -22.88
N PRO A 144 15.71 8.30 -22.78
CA PRO A 144 16.82 8.00 -21.87
C PRO A 144 16.36 7.76 -20.43
N ARG A 145 15.33 8.49 -19.99
CA ARG A 145 14.78 8.39 -18.64
C ARG A 145 13.98 7.10 -18.44
N LEU A 146 13.13 6.72 -19.40
CA LEU A 146 12.41 5.44 -19.37
C LEU A 146 13.37 4.25 -19.43
N LEU A 147 14.48 4.36 -20.18
CA LEU A 147 15.52 3.34 -20.24
C LEU A 147 16.26 3.19 -18.91
N ALA A 148 16.62 4.31 -18.27
CA ALA A 148 17.32 4.30 -16.98
C ALA A 148 16.49 3.59 -15.89
N SER A 149 15.16 3.77 -15.89
CA SER A 149 14.26 3.18 -14.91
C SER A 149 13.56 1.90 -15.40
N LYS A 150 13.95 1.33 -16.54
CA LYS A 150 13.21 0.25 -17.22
C LYS A 150 12.88 -0.94 -16.31
N ASN A 151 13.87 -1.45 -15.59
CA ASN A 151 13.70 -2.62 -14.72
C ASN A 151 12.82 -2.32 -13.51
N ILE A 152 12.98 -1.12 -12.94
CA ILE A 152 12.18 -0.65 -11.80
C ILE A 152 10.72 -0.46 -12.24
N ASN A 153 10.50 0.23 -13.36
CA ASN A 153 9.16 0.47 -13.91
C ASN A 153 8.45 -0.84 -14.22
N LYS A 154 9.17 -1.83 -14.79
CA LYS A 154 8.60 -3.16 -15.04
C LYS A 154 8.14 -3.85 -13.75
N ARG A 155 8.98 -3.85 -12.71
CA ARG A 155 8.63 -4.43 -11.39
C ARG A 155 7.44 -3.71 -10.75
N ASN A 156 7.41 -2.38 -10.81
CA ASN A 156 6.32 -1.58 -10.26
C ASN A 156 5.01 -1.87 -10.98
N LEU A 157 5.03 -1.91 -12.32
CA LEU A 157 3.87 -2.32 -13.12
C LEU A 157 3.35 -3.71 -12.74
N GLU A 158 4.24 -4.68 -12.58
CA GLU A 158 3.86 -6.04 -12.14
C GLU A 158 3.22 -6.01 -10.75
N THR A 159 3.77 -5.22 -9.83
CA THR A 159 3.27 -5.06 -8.45
C THR A 159 1.87 -4.48 -8.41
N ILE A 160 1.60 -3.41 -9.17
CA ILE A 160 0.29 -2.73 -9.19
C ILE A 160 -0.68 -3.33 -10.22
N SER A 161 -0.27 -4.34 -10.98
CA SER A 161 -1.11 -4.95 -12.02
C SER A 161 -2.48 -5.41 -11.53
N PRO A 162 -2.67 -5.92 -10.29
CA PRO A 162 -4.01 -6.28 -9.81
C PRO A 162 -4.95 -5.07 -9.77
N TRP A 163 -4.45 -3.90 -9.37
CA TRP A 163 -5.23 -2.66 -9.34
C TRP A 163 -5.53 -2.13 -10.74
N LEU A 164 -4.55 -2.18 -11.66
CA LEU A 164 -4.74 -1.78 -13.05
C LEU A 164 -5.78 -2.65 -13.78
N ASN A 165 -5.93 -3.91 -13.36
CA ASN A 165 -6.89 -4.87 -13.93
C ASN A 165 -8.29 -4.81 -13.28
N ASP A 166 -8.44 -4.08 -12.16
CA ASP A 166 -9.69 -4.00 -11.39
C ASP A 166 -10.27 -2.58 -11.35
N MET A 167 -10.08 -1.81 -12.43
CA MET A 167 -10.60 -0.44 -12.52
C MET A 167 -12.13 -0.34 -12.37
N LYS A 168 -12.87 -1.42 -12.61
CA LYS A 168 -14.32 -1.49 -12.38
C LYS A 168 -14.71 -1.37 -10.90
N ALA A 169 -13.80 -1.70 -9.97
CA ALA A 169 -14.07 -1.60 -8.54
C ALA A 169 -14.37 -0.16 -8.10
N PHE A 170 -13.83 0.84 -8.82
CA PHE A 170 -14.18 2.24 -8.59
C PHE A 170 -15.65 2.51 -8.92
N ASP A 171 -16.15 2.03 -10.06
CA ASP A 171 -17.55 2.23 -10.46
C ASP A 171 -18.52 1.54 -9.47
N GLU A 172 -18.18 0.33 -9.04
CA GLU A 172 -18.93 -0.41 -8.03
C GLU A 172 -18.94 0.34 -6.68
N PHE A 173 -17.78 0.85 -6.26
CA PHE A 173 -17.63 1.63 -5.04
C PHE A 173 -18.45 2.93 -5.08
N TYR A 174 -18.35 3.72 -6.14
CA TYR A 174 -19.11 4.96 -6.29
C TYR A 174 -20.62 4.70 -6.25
N LYS A 175 -21.07 3.65 -6.94
CA LYS A 175 -22.48 3.24 -6.93
C LYS A 175 -22.93 2.84 -5.52
N ALA A 176 -22.15 2.02 -4.81
CA ALA A 176 -22.48 1.55 -3.47
C ALA A 176 -22.58 2.67 -2.43
N LYS A 177 -21.77 3.73 -2.58
CA LYS A 177 -21.74 4.87 -1.68
C LYS A 177 -22.62 6.05 -2.13
N HIS A 178 -23.44 5.88 -3.17
CA HIS A 178 -24.24 6.95 -3.79
C HIS A 178 -23.43 8.20 -4.18
N MET A 179 -22.18 7.97 -4.59
CA MET A 179 -21.26 9.01 -5.03
C MET A 179 -21.34 9.16 -6.55
N ILE A 180 -21.03 10.36 -7.05
CA ILE A 180 -20.97 10.61 -8.49
C ILE A 180 -19.74 9.86 -9.06
N PRO A 181 -19.90 8.94 -10.02
CA PRO A 181 -18.78 8.23 -10.64
C PRO A 181 -17.92 9.23 -11.40
N ASN A 182 -16.64 9.34 -11.03
CA ASN A 182 -15.82 10.46 -11.49
C ASN A 182 -14.41 10.08 -11.95
N CYS A 183 -14.18 8.80 -12.23
CA CYS A 183 -13.03 8.36 -13.04
C CYS A 183 -13.16 8.81 -14.51
N LYS A 184 -14.34 9.26 -14.93
CA LYS A 184 -14.56 9.77 -16.29
C LYS A 184 -13.98 11.18 -16.41
N ILE A 185 -13.10 11.33 -17.40
CA ILE A 185 -12.39 12.56 -17.74
C ILE A 185 -13.37 13.55 -18.38
#